data_AF-A0A520F605-F1
#
_entry.id   AF-A0A520F605-F1
#
_cell.length_a   1.000
_cell.length_b   1.000
_cell.length_c   1.000
_cell.angle_alpha   90.00
_cell.angle_beta   90.00
_cell.angle_gamma   90.00
#
_symmetry.space_group_name_H-M   'P 1'
#
loop_
_entity.id
_entity.type
_entity.pdbx_description
1 polymer ?
#
loop_
_entity_poly.entity_id
_entity_poly.type
_entity_poly.pdbx_seq_one_letter_code
_entity_poly.pdbx_strand_id
1 'polypeptide(L)'
;MNDDKTDEPLQLRGPADLDRLPVVRAITRTLAVLGDFTPDEIADITLATDEICTQLIASALTGSDLRCTFTAAEHGLPITIRALLGRPGVPAREGIEWHVLDTLTA
;
A
#
# COMPACT_ATOMS: atom_id res chain seq x y z
N MET A 1 3.39 17.86 28.45
CA MET A 1 2.59 16.61 28.34
C MET A 1 2.92 16.08 26.96
N ASN A 2 3.67 14.98 26.90
CA ASN A 2 4.41 14.54 25.73
C ASN A 2 3.46 13.73 24.82
N ASP A 3 2.75 14.39 23.91
CA ASP A 3 2.01 13.72 22.82
C ASP A 3 3.01 13.39 21.70
N ASP A 4 3.92 12.45 21.98
CA ASP A 4 4.67 11.72 20.97
C ASP A 4 3.93 10.40 20.72
N LYS A 5 2.70 10.48 20.20
CA LYS A 5 2.14 9.33 19.48
C LYS A 5 2.79 9.36 18.11
N THR A 6 3.99 8.78 18.00
CA THR A 6 4.49 8.37 16.70
C THR A 6 3.40 7.48 16.10
N ASP A 7 2.85 7.87 14.96
CA ASP A 7 1.87 7.07 14.25
C ASP A 7 2.52 5.72 13.88
N GLU A 8 2.27 4.70 14.70
CA GLU A 8 2.96 3.42 14.57
C GLU A 8 2.46 2.72 13.31
N PRO A 9 3.31 2.46 12.31
CA PRO A 9 2.85 1.98 11.03
C PRO A 9 2.36 0.53 11.15
N LEU A 10 1.18 0.26 10.58
CA LEU A 10 0.67 -1.10 10.46
C LEU A 10 1.48 -1.87 9.41
N GLN A 11 1.99 -3.04 9.76
CA GLN A 11 2.74 -3.89 8.85
C GLN A 11 2.03 -5.22 8.61
N LEU A 12 1.81 -5.54 7.34
CA LEU A 12 1.43 -6.86 6.87
C LEU A 12 2.64 -7.51 6.19
N ARG A 13 2.96 -8.74 6.59
CA ARG A 13 3.99 -9.56 5.95
C ARG A 13 3.45 -10.97 5.69
N GLY A 14 3.71 -11.50 4.51
CA GLY A 14 3.39 -12.87 4.17
C GLY A 14 4.01 -13.27 2.83
N PRO A 15 3.77 -14.52 2.38
CA PRO A 15 4.28 -14.99 1.09
C PRO A 15 3.86 -14.05 -0.04
N ALA A 16 4.75 -13.81 -1.01
CA ALA A 16 4.42 -13.09 -2.24
C ALA A 16 3.52 -13.96 -3.14
N ASP A 17 2.23 -13.98 -2.81
CA ASP A 17 1.20 -14.83 -3.42
C ASP A 17 -0.08 -14.02 -3.63
N LEU A 18 -0.75 -14.22 -4.77
CA LEU A 18 -2.01 -13.55 -5.13
C LEU A 18 -3.14 -13.86 -4.13
N ASP A 19 -3.07 -14.99 -3.43
CA ASP A 19 -4.00 -15.35 -2.37
C ASP A 19 -3.97 -14.36 -1.18
N ARG A 20 -2.96 -13.49 -1.10
CA ARG A 20 -2.85 -12.43 -0.08
C ARG A 20 -3.54 -11.13 -0.47
N LEU A 21 -3.87 -10.93 -1.75
CA LEU A 21 -4.53 -9.70 -2.22
C LEU A 21 -5.83 -9.39 -1.47
N PRO A 22 -6.74 -10.36 -1.19
CA PRO A 22 -7.97 -10.06 -0.45
C PRO A 22 -7.71 -9.49 0.95
N VAL A 23 -6.64 -9.93 1.62
CA VAL A 23 -6.27 -9.44 2.96
C VAL A 23 -5.69 -8.04 2.88
N VAL A 24 -4.76 -7.81 1.95
CA VAL A 24 -4.21 -6.47 1.69
C VAL A 24 -5.34 -5.49 1.38
N ARG A 25 -6.26 -5.86 0.48
CA ARG A 25 -7.43 -5.10 0.07
C ARG A 25 -8.33 -4.72 1.26
N ALA A 26 -8.62 -5.70 2.12
CA ALA A 26 -9.46 -5.49 3.29
C ALA A 26 -8.81 -4.50 4.29
N ILE A 27 -7.51 -4.61 4.51
CA ILE A 27 -6.76 -3.71 5.39
C ILE A 27 -6.71 -2.30 4.79
N THR A 28 -6.36 -2.17 3.51
CA THR A 28 -6.34 -0.88 2.79
C THR A 28 -7.69 -0.17 2.90
N ARG A 29 -8.79 -0.87 2.61
CA ARG A 29 -10.13 -0.29 2.72
C ARG A 29 -10.45 0.12 4.15
N THR A 30 -10.10 -0.71 5.13
CA THR A 30 -10.35 -0.40 6.55
C THR A 30 -9.61 0.86 6.97
N LEU A 31 -8.33 0.98 6.61
CA LEU A 31 -7.54 2.15 6.95
C LEU A 31 -8.00 3.41 6.21
N ALA A 32 -8.41 3.30 4.94
CA ALA A 32 -8.96 4.42 4.20
C ALA A 32 -10.32 4.88 4.76
N VAL A 33 -11.17 3.96 5.24
CA VAL A 33 -12.39 4.35 5.97
C VAL A 33 -12.04 5.06 7.28
N LEU A 34 -11.04 4.58 8.02
CA LEU A 34 -10.60 5.22 9.27
C LEU A 34 -9.93 6.58 9.04
N GLY A 35 -9.38 6.82 7.86
CA GLY A 35 -8.82 8.11 7.42
C GLY A 35 -9.83 9.05 6.79
N ASP A 36 -11.15 8.78 6.90
CA ASP A 36 -12.24 9.60 6.38
C ASP A 36 -12.18 9.87 4.86
N PHE A 37 -11.60 8.94 4.09
CA PHE A 37 -11.60 9.02 2.61
C PHE A 37 -12.99 8.78 2.03
N THR A 38 -13.27 9.42 0.89
CA THR A 38 -14.51 9.22 0.14
C THR A 38 -14.59 7.82 -0.49
N PRO A 39 -15.80 7.32 -0.83
CA PRO A 39 -15.94 6.02 -1.48
C PRO A 39 -15.14 5.87 -2.79
N ASP A 40 -15.03 6.96 -3.57
CA ASP A 40 -14.27 6.99 -4.82
C ASP A 40 -12.76 6.91 -4.53
N GLU A 41 -12.25 7.71 -3.59
CA GLU A 41 -10.83 7.63 -3.17
C GLU A 41 -10.48 6.25 -2.59
N ILE A 42 -11.37 5.66 -1.79
CA ILE A 42 -11.19 4.29 -1.27
C ILE A 42 -11.09 3.29 -2.43
N ALA A 43 -11.91 3.43 -3.47
CA ALA A 43 -11.86 2.57 -4.64
C ALA A 43 -10.52 2.72 -5.38
N ASP A 44 -10.05 3.95 -5.57
CA ASP A 44 -8.80 4.27 -6.25
C ASP A 44 -7.57 3.76 -5.49
N ILE A 45 -7.50 4.01 -4.18
CA ILE A 45 -6.40 3.54 -3.31
C ILE A 45 -6.36 2.01 -3.31
N THR A 46 -7.52 1.37 -3.25
CA THR A 46 -7.64 -0.09 -3.25
C THR A 46 -7.17 -0.68 -4.57
N LEU A 47 -7.58 -0.09 -5.69
CA LEU A 47 -7.17 -0.50 -7.03
C LEU A 47 -5.67 -0.35 -7.23
N ALA A 48 -5.10 0.82 -6.87
CA ALA A 48 -3.67 1.08 -6.96
C ALA A 48 -2.85 0.09 -6.10
N THR A 49 -3.33 -0.20 -4.89
CA THR A 49 -2.71 -1.19 -4.01
C THR A 49 -2.70 -2.59 -4.64
N ASP A 50 -3.83 -3.02 -5.21
CA ASP A 50 -3.96 -4.33 -5.84
C ASP A 50 -3.04 -4.45 -7.07
N GLU A 51 -2.95 -3.41 -7.89
CA GLU A 51 -2.10 -3.40 -9.07
C GLU A 51 -0.62 -3.50 -8.67
N ILE A 52 -0.16 -2.67 -7.72
CA ILE A 52 1.23 -2.70 -7.24
C ILE A 52 1.57 -4.06 -6.64
N CYS A 53 0.68 -4.61 -5.80
CA CYS A 53 0.88 -5.94 -5.22
C CYS A 53 0.97 -7.02 -6.30
N THR A 54 0.07 -6.99 -7.29
CA THR A 54 0.05 -7.96 -8.39
C THR A 54 1.36 -7.92 -9.20
N GLN A 55 1.82 -6.71 -9.56
CA GLN A 55 3.06 -6.53 -10.31
C GLN A 55 4.29 -6.97 -9.51
N LEU A 56 4.34 -6.66 -8.22
CA LEU A 56 5.45 -7.07 -7.34
C LEU A 56 5.46 -8.57 -7.10
N ILE A 57 4.31 -9.20 -6.88
CA ILE A 57 4.18 -10.66 -6.73
C ILE A 57 4.65 -11.37 -8.00
N ALA A 58 4.23 -10.90 -9.18
CA ALA A 58 4.65 -11.49 -10.45
C ALA A 58 6.17 -11.42 -10.70
N SER A 59 6.85 -10.45 -10.07
CA SER A 59 8.29 -10.23 -10.21
C SER A 59 9.10 -10.78 -9.02
N ALA A 60 8.44 -11.28 -7.98
CA ALA A 60 9.05 -11.70 -6.73
C ALA A 60 9.88 -12.97 -6.90
N LEU A 61 10.95 -13.08 -6.11
CA LEU A 61 11.72 -14.30 -5.98
C LEU A 61 10.81 -15.39 -5.38
N THR A 62 10.84 -16.59 -5.96
CA THR A 62 10.06 -17.73 -5.46
C THR A 62 10.33 -17.97 -3.97
N GLY A 63 9.26 -18.07 -3.19
CA GLY A 63 9.33 -18.27 -1.73
C GLY A 63 9.72 -17.02 -0.93
N SER A 64 9.82 -15.85 -1.56
CA SER A 64 10.00 -14.59 -0.85
C SER A 64 8.70 -14.00 -0.31
N ASP A 65 8.83 -12.99 0.55
CA ASP A 65 7.70 -12.31 1.16
C ASP A 65 7.34 -11.02 0.43
N LEU A 66 6.04 -10.70 0.47
CA LEU A 66 5.51 -9.36 0.28
C LEU A 66 5.38 -8.67 1.65
N ARG A 67 5.78 -7.40 1.71
CA ARG A 67 5.61 -6.54 2.88
C ARG A 67 4.84 -5.28 2.49
N CYS A 68 3.71 -5.06 3.15
CA CYS A 68 2.94 -3.83 3.04
C CYS A 68 3.03 -3.07 4.36
N THR A 69 3.39 -1.80 4.29
CA THR A 69 3.47 -0.89 5.44
C THR A 69 2.52 0.26 5.19
N PHE A 70 1.59 0.46 6.12
CA PHE A 70 0.60 1.52 6.09
C PHE A 70 0.91 2.46 7.25
N THR A 71 1.02 3.76 6.96
CA THR A 71 1.24 4.78 7.98
C THR A 71 -0.01 5.63 8.03
N ALA A 72 -0.60 5.86 9.21
CA ALA A 72 -1.62 6.90 9.31
C ALA A 72 -0.90 8.26 9.33
N ALA A 73 -1.44 9.20 8.57
CA ALA A 73 -0.93 10.56 8.50
C ALA A 73 -2.11 11.52 8.56
N GLU A 74 -1.87 12.74 9.05
CA GLU A 74 -2.93 13.75 9.21
C GLU A 74 -3.69 14.04 7.91
N HIS A 75 -3.03 13.88 6.76
CA HIS A 75 -3.56 14.23 5.43
C HIS A 75 -3.37 13.12 4.40
N GLY A 76 -3.27 11.86 4.82
CA GLY A 76 -3.09 10.78 3.86
C GLY A 76 -2.95 9.38 4.44
N LEU A 77 -2.89 8.41 3.54
CA LEU A 77 -2.58 7.01 3.85
C LEU A 77 -1.35 6.57 3.03
N PRO A 78 -0.11 6.91 3.47
CA PRO A 78 1.08 6.36 2.85
C PRO A 78 1.11 4.83 2.89
N ILE A 79 1.24 4.20 1.72
CA ILE A 79 1.36 2.74 1.57
C ILE A 79 2.70 2.43 0.91
N THR A 80 3.55 1.68 1.61
CA THR A 80 4.81 1.17 1.07
C THR A 80 4.71 -0.34 0.87
N ILE A 81 4.88 -0.79 -0.38
CA ILE A 81 4.84 -2.22 -0.73
C ILE A 81 6.23 -2.65 -1.20
N ARG A 82 6.76 -3.73 -0.64
CA ARG A 82 8.10 -4.24 -0.93
C ARG A 82 8.06 -5.75 -1.13
N ALA A 83 8.83 -6.23 -2.09
CA ALA A 83 9.11 -7.64 -2.31
C ALA A 83 10.59 -7.82 -2.69
N LEU A 84 11.13 -9.01 -2.46
CA LEU A 84 12.45 -9.38 -2.97
C LEU A 84 12.29 -9.86 -4.42
N LEU A 85 13.00 -9.24 -5.37
CA LEU A 85 12.86 -9.58 -6.79
C LEU A 85 13.88 -10.65 -7.23
N GLY A 86 13.44 -11.60 -8.05
CA GLY A 86 14.29 -12.69 -8.54
C GLY A 86 15.24 -12.30 -9.69
N ARG A 87 14.99 -11.16 -10.34
CA ARG A 87 15.86 -10.55 -11.36
C ARG A 87 15.87 -9.02 -11.20
N PRO A 88 16.97 -8.33 -11.50
CA PRO A 88 16.97 -6.88 -11.57
C PRO A 88 16.09 -6.41 -12.73
N GLY A 89 14.92 -5.87 -12.39
CA GLY A 89 13.95 -5.29 -13.30
C GLY A 89 12.88 -4.64 -12.43
N VAL A 90 12.79 -3.31 -12.48
CA VAL A 90 11.72 -2.59 -11.79
C VAL A 90 10.42 -2.91 -12.54
N PRO A 91 9.33 -3.35 -11.88
CA PRO A 91 8.03 -3.44 -12.55
C PRO A 91 7.73 -2.07 -13.16
N ALA A 92 7.33 -2.05 -14.44
CA ALA A 92 7.20 -0.82 -15.21
C ALA A 92 6.42 0.24 -14.42
N ARG A 93 7.11 1.33 -14.04
CA ARG A 93 6.52 2.50 -13.35
C ARG A 93 5.60 3.32 -14.28
N GLU A 94 5.41 2.87 -15.51
CA GLU A 94 4.74 3.58 -16.58
C GLU A 94 3.27 3.15 -16.61
N GLY A 95 2.46 3.74 -15.74
CA GLY A 95 1.02 3.48 -15.69
C GLY A 95 0.34 3.84 -14.38
N ILE A 96 1.10 3.96 -13.29
CA ILE A 96 0.54 4.29 -11.98
C ILE A 96 0.74 5.78 -11.74
N GLU A 97 -0.31 6.54 -11.99
CA GLU A 97 -0.43 7.93 -11.59
C GLU A 97 -0.40 7.96 -10.05
N TRP A 98 0.79 8.18 -9.48
CA TRP A 98 0.95 8.40 -8.04
C TRP A 98 0.24 9.70 -7.69
N HIS A 99 -1.06 9.62 -7.39
CA HIS A 99 -1.69 10.58 -6.52
C HIS A 99 -1.09 10.34 -5.13
N VAL A 100 0.10 10.91 -4.90
CA VAL A 100 0.30 11.55 -3.60
C VAL A 100 -0.82 12.58 -3.56
N LEU A 101 -1.91 12.27 -2.86
CA LEU A 101 -2.89 13.25 -2.41
C LEU A 101 -2.16 14.19 -1.44
N ASP A 102 -1.30 15.03 -1.99
CA ASP A 102 -0.87 16.27 -1.37
C ASP A 102 -2.11 17.15 -1.49
N THR A 103 -2.99 17.05 -0.49
CA THR A 103 -4.15 17.93 -0.42
C THR A 103 -3.58 19.33 -0.21
N LEU A 104 -3.46 20.10 -1.30
CA LEU A 104 -3.05 21.50 -1.28
C LEU A 104 -3.97 22.28 -0.34
N THR A 105 -3.54 22.52 0.89
CA THR A 105 -4.15 23.53 1.75
C THR A 105 -3.67 24.90 1.30
N ALA A 106 -4.60 25.71 0.78
CA ALA A 106 -4.44 27.15 0.57
C ALA A 106 -4.40 27.91 1.89
#